data_AF-A0A6B3F1H2-F1
#
_entry.id   AF-A0A6B3F1H2-F1
#
_cell.length_a   1.000
_cell.length_b   1.000
_cell.length_c   1.000
_cell.angle_alpha   90.00
_cell.angle_beta   90.00
_cell.angle_gamma   90.00
#
_symmetry.space_group_name_H-M   'P 1'
#
loop_
_entity.id
_entity.type
_entity.pdbx_description
1 polymer ?
#
loop_
_entity_poly.entity_id
_entity_poly.type
_entity_poly.pdbx_seq_one_letter_code
_entity_poly.pdbx_strand_id
1 'polypeptide(L)' 'FGRPYFAKGEEPDFHWTREPEGDLWARPEESRDALTGLYRAAWAHTDAVLAELPLDAEGRVPWWPEHRAVTTLH' A
#
# COMPACT_ATOMS: atom_id res chain seq x y z
N PHE A 1 0.40 3.40 -12.26
CA PHE A 1 1.10 3.12 -10.97
C PHE A 1 0.71 1.77 -10.34
N GLY A 2 0.56 0.70 -11.15
CA GLY A 2 0.10 -0.62 -10.68
C GLY A 2 1.22 -1.60 -10.32
N ARG A 3 2.38 -1.12 -9.85
CA ARG A 3 3.46 -2.02 -9.42
C ARG A 3 3.08 -2.64 -8.08
N PRO A 4 3.20 -3.96 -7.90
CA PRO A 4 2.94 -4.58 -6.61
C PRO A 4 3.98 -4.09 -5.59
N TYR A 5 3.51 -3.63 -4.43
CA TYR A 5 4.39 -3.13 -3.36
C TYR A 5 5.21 -4.25 -2.72
N PHE A 6 4.60 -5.42 -2.55
CA PHE A 6 5.28 -6.65 -2.12
C PHE A 6 5.46 -7.59 -3.30
N ALA A 7 6.57 -8.33 -3.31
CA ALA A 7 6.65 -9.50 -4.16
C ALA A 7 5.58 -10.52 -3.71
N LYS A 8 5.02 -11.25 -4.66
CA LYS A 8 4.01 -12.28 -4.39
C LYS A 8 4.59 -13.36 -3.49
N GLY A 9 3.96 -13.62 -2.35
CA GLY A 9 4.42 -14.55 -1.32
C GLY A 9 5.32 -13.91 -0.26
N GLU A 10 5.66 -12.63 -0.40
CA GLU A 10 6.39 -11.83 0.57
C GLU A 10 5.49 -10.76 1.22
N GLU A 11 4.17 -10.85 1.03
CA GLU A 11 3.22 -9.97 1.70
C GLU A 11 3.31 -10.17 3.23
N PRO A 12 3.28 -9.08 4.03
CA PRO A 12 3.15 -9.18 5.47
C PRO A 12 1.88 -9.96 5.84
N ASP A 13 1.94 -10.66 6.97
CA ASP A 13 0.75 -11.27 7.57
C ASP A 13 -0.16 -10.14 8.08
N PHE A 14 -1.07 -9.69 7.23
CA PHE A 14 -2.01 -8.64 7.58
C PHE A 14 -3.09 -9.19 8.52
N HIS A 15 -3.15 -8.64 9.72
CA HIS A 15 -4.07 -9.08 10.77
C HIS A 15 -5.56 -8.89 10.41
N TRP A 16 -5.90 -8.04 9.44
CA TRP A 16 -7.28 -7.85 8.95
C TRP A 16 -7.90 -9.14 8.38
N THR A 17 -7.08 -10.13 8.01
CA THR A 17 -7.54 -11.46 7.59
C THR A 17 -7.96 -12.37 8.75
N ARG A 18 -7.57 -12.03 9.99
CA ARG A 18 -7.87 -12.78 11.22
C ARG A 18 -8.91 -12.10 12.10
N GLU A 19 -8.85 -10.78 12.17
CA GLU A 19 -9.70 -9.94 13.00
C GLU A 19 -10.07 -8.70 12.19
N PRO A 20 -11.35 -8.36 12.04
CA PRO A 20 -11.75 -7.12 11.37
C PRO A 20 -11.01 -5.93 11.97
N GLU A 21 -10.40 -5.10 11.13
CA GLU A 21 -9.67 -3.89 11.54
C GLU A 21 -8.46 -4.15 12.46
N GLY A 22 -8.04 -5.41 12.65
CA GLY A 22 -6.92 -5.77 13.54
C GLY A 22 -5.55 -5.24 13.11
N ASP A 23 -5.46 -4.64 11.92
CA ASP A 23 -4.30 -3.93 11.40
C ASP A 23 -4.29 -2.43 11.73
N LEU A 24 -5.37 -1.89 12.31
CA LEU A 24 -5.49 -0.47 12.67
C LEU A 24 -4.79 -0.11 13.99
N TRP A 25 -4.34 -1.10 14.77
CA TRP A 25 -3.62 -0.89 16.02
C TRP A 25 -2.45 -1.86 16.18
N ALA A 26 -1.42 -1.41 16.90
CA ALA A 26 -0.27 -2.25 17.24
C ALA A 26 -0.63 -3.24 18.35
N ARG A 27 -0.18 -4.49 18.20
CA ARG A 27 -0.29 -5.55 19.22
C ARG A 27 0.92 -5.56 20.16
N PRO A 28 0.80 -6.08 21.39
CA PRO A 28 1.91 -6.11 22.35
C PRO A 28 3.18 -6.82 21.85
N GLU A 29 3.02 -7.79 20.96
CA GLU A 29 4.12 -8.59 20.39
C GLU A 29 4.83 -7.87 19.23
N GLU A 30 4.27 -6.78 18.72
CA GLU A 30 4.82 -6.05 17.59
C GLU A 30 5.86 -5.01 18.02
N SER A 31 7.01 -5.03 17.36
CA SER A 31 8.05 -4.05 17.61
C SER A 31 7.74 -2.71 16.96
N ARG A 32 7.89 -1.62 17.72
CA ARG A 32 7.81 -0.24 17.19
C ARG A 32 8.75 -0.02 16.01
N ASP A 33 9.96 -0.57 16.07
CA ASP A 33 10.95 -0.37 15.02
C ASP A 33 10.55 -1.10 13.73
N ALA A 34 9.90 -2.27 13.85
CA ALA A 34 9.33 -2.97 12.70
C ALA A 34 8.17 -2.19 12.07
N LEU A 35 7.23 -1.69 12.89
CA LEU A 35 6.08 -0.91 12.41
C LEU A 35 6.51 0.40 11.72
N THR A 36 7.43 1.14 12.35
CA THR A 36 7.95 2.39 11.76
C THR A 36 8.83 2.13 10.54
N GLY A 37 9.54 1.01 10.50
CA GLY A 37 10.25 0.54 9.31
C GLY A 37 9.32 0.26 8.13
N LEU A 38 8.23 -0.48 8.37
CA LEU A 38 7.21 -0.77 7.36
C LEU A 38 6.56 0.53 6.82
N TYR A 39 6.22 1.46 7.72
CA TYR A 39 5.70 2.77 7.33
C TYR A 39 6.66 3.55 6.44
N ARG A 40 7.95 3.61 6.79
CA ARG A 40 8.97 4.30 5.98
C ARG A 40 9.17 3.64 4.62
N ALA A 41 9.13 2.32 4.55
CA ALA A 41 9.23 1.59 3.29
C ALA A 41 8.04 1.91 2.37
N ALA A 42 6.83 2.00 2.93
CA ALA A 42 5.62 2.31 2.15
C ALA A 42 5.69 3.73 1.59
N TRP A 43 6.13 4.68 2.41
CA TRP A 43 6.38 6.05 1.98
C TRP A 43 7.42 6.10 0.85
N ALA A 44 8.58 5.47 1.02
CA ALA A 44 9.63 5.48 0.00
C ALA A 44 9.16 4.92 -1.35
N HIS A 45 8.29 3.91 -1.33
CA HIS A 45 7.69 3.36 -2.55
C HIS A 45 6.77 4.38 -3.25
N THR A 46 5.90 5.06 -2.51
CA THR A 46 5.05 6.11 -3.07
C THR A 46 5.88 7.28 -3.61
N ASP A 47 6.91 7.71 -2.88
CA ASP A 47 7.81 8.78 -3.33
C ASP A 47 8.51 8.42 -4.65
N ALA A 48 8.97 7.17 -4.80
CA ALA A 48 9.57 6.70 -6.04
C ALA A 48 8.59 6.79 -7.23
N VAL A 49 7.32 6.42 -7.01
CA VAL A 49 6.28 6.53 -8.04
C VAL A 49 6.03 7.98 -8.45
N LEU A 50 5.92 8.88 -7.47
CA LEU A 50 5.70 10.32 -7.71
C LEU A 50 6.91 10.99 -8.37
N ALA A 51 8.12 10.51 -8.12
CA ALA A 51 9.33 11.01 -8.77
C ALA A 51 9.46 10.52 -10.22
N GLU A 52 8.99 9.32 -10.55
CA GLU A 52 9.09 8.71 -11.88
C GLU A 52 7.98 9.15 -12.84
N LEU A 53 6.78 9.46 -12.35
CA LEU A 53 5.58 9.66 -13.17
C LEU A 53 5.05 11.11 -13.11
N PRO A 54 4.54 11.66 -14.23
CA PRO A 54 3.83 12.93 -14.19
C PRO A 54 2.48 12.77 -13.47
N LEU A 55 1.96 13.85 -12.90
CA LEU A 55 0.74 13.81 -12.08
C LEU A 55 -0.52 13.36 -12.85
N ASP A 56 -0.56 13.59 -14.16
CA ASP A 56 -1.63 13.18 -15.06
C ASP A 56 -1.48 11.74 -15.59
N ALA A 57 -0.46 11.00 -15.14
CA ALA A 57 -0.32 9.59 -15.48
C ALA A 57 -1.59 8.82 -15.11
N GLU A 58 -2.09 7.98 -16.00
CA GLU A 58 -3.26 7.15 -15.72
C GLU A 58 -2.88 5.88 -14.93
N GLY A 59 -3.74 5.52 -13.99
CA GLY A 59 -3.68 4.27 -13.25
C GLY A 59 -5.06 3.64 -13.14
N ARG A 60 -5.08 2.31 -13.03
CA ARG A 60 -6.30 1.54 -12.93
C ARG A 60 -6.45 0.91 -11.55
N VAL A 61 -7.59 1.12 -10.90
CA VAL A 61 -7.94 0.57 -9.58
C VAL A 61 -8.87 -0.64 -9.76
N PRO A 62 -8.38 -1.88 -9.62
CA PRO A 62 -9.11 -3.07 -10.06
C PRO A 62 -10.35 -3.42 -9.21
N TRP A 63 -10.46 -2.89 -7.98
CA TRP A 63 -11.62 -3.12 -7.11
C TRP A 63 -12.68 -2.00 -7.19
N TRP A 64 -12.45 -0.96 -8.01
CA TRP A 64 -13.46 0.07 -8.26
C TRP A 64 -14.42 -0.34 -9.39
N PRO A 65 -15.66 0.19 -9.41
CA PRO A 65 -16.55 0.00 -10.54
C PRO A 65 -15.91 0.47 -11.85
N GLU A 66 -16.13 -0.27 -12.95
CA GLU A 66 -15.48 -0.05 -14.25
C GLU A 66 -15.48 1.43 -14.70
N HIS A 67 -16.64 2.08 -14.60
CA HIS A 67 -16.84 3.46 -15.00
C HIS A 67 -16.05 4.50 -14.18
N ARG A 68 -15.40 4.09 -13.08
CA ARG A 68 -14.51 4.93 -12.25
C ARG A 68 -13.13 4.34 -12.07
N ALA A 69 -12.83 3.18 -12.65
CA ALA A 69 -11.62 2.44 -12.34
C ALA A 69 -10.34 3.09 -12.90
N VAL A 70 -10.43 4.14 -13.73
CA VAL A 70 -9.29 4.93 -14.22
C VAL A 70 -9.17 6.22 -13.41
N THR A 71 -7.97 6.51 -12.88
CA THR A 71 -7.65 7.71 -12.11
C THR A 71 -6.25 8.22 -12.46
N THR A 72 -5.90 9.41 -11.97
CA THR A 72 -4.55 10.00 -12.05
C THR A 72 -3.92 10.11 -10.65
N LEU A 73 -2.73 10.73 -10.53
CA LEU A 73 -2.02 10.95 -9.25
C LEU A 73 -2.42 12.27 -8.56
N HIS A 74 -3.39 13.01 -9.10
CA HIS A 74 -3.95 14.23 -8.53
C HIS A 74 -4.90 13.99 -7.35
#